data_AF-A0A6J0KRH4-F1
#
_entry.id   AF-A0A6J0KRH4-F1
#
_cell.length_a   1.000
_cell.length_b   1.000
_cell.length_c   1.000
_cell.angle_alpha   90.00
_cell.angle_beta   90.00
_cell.angle_gamma   90.00
#
_symmetry.space_group_name_H-M   'P 1'
#
loop_
_entity.id
_entity.type
_entity.pdbx_description
1 polymer ?
#
loop_
_entity_poly.entity_id
_entity_poly.type
_entity_poly.pdbx_seq_one_letter_code
_entity_poly.pdbx_strand_id
1 'polypeptide(L)'
;MITVPCNFCEFSSSSSRSRYGCISEEESLDEAAVLRKEVEKLRLLIKRMNGKDECASFTELTELISHLRSVQCIVLSQQEKVKIEEVERLRNENKEAEAEAGRARRGVLVPCNSTIGSSKESQEKQSHGSPLLRMKRNFERRNAESFQSEFDRLWLLNERMNGRKLQGMTSIDLAYLHSNISCALVALMGQTSGPRMEQMAMQHQEVPISRLAERKRCSSTPLQFRLLLVSRKLRRFHY
;
A
#
# COMPACT_ATOMS: atom_id res chain seq x y z
N MET A 1 -28.07 0.22 17.96
CA MET A 1 -26.62 0.36 17.71
C MET A 1 -26.02 -1.03 17.63
N ILE A 2 -25.52 -1.43 16.47
CA ILE A 2 -24.86 -2.73 16.28
C ILE A 2 -23.36 -2.48 16.43
N THR A 3 -22.82 -2.75 17.60
CA THR A 3 -21.37 -2.84 17.80
C THR A 3 -20.88 -4.13 17.15
N VAL A 4 -20.30 -4.01 15.96
CA VAL A 4 -19.55 -5.11 15.32
C VAL A 4 -18.13 -5.06 15.90
N PRO A 5 -17.66 -6.13 16.57
CA PRO A 5 -16.33 -6.12 17.18
C PRO A 5 -15.25 -6.05 16.09
N CYS A 6 -14.34 -5.08 16.24
CA CYS A 6 -13.09 -5.06 15.53
C CYS A 6 -12.10 -5.96 16.29
N ASN A 7 -11.60 -7.01 15.63
CA ASN A 7 -10.68 -8.00 16.21
C ASN A 7 -9.36 -7.43 16.76
N PHE A 8 -9.06 -6.14 16.53
CA PHE A 8 -7.87 -5.47 17.04
C PHE A 8 -8.14 -4.49 18.20
N CYS A 9 -9.42 -4.20 18.50
CA CYS A 9 -9.79 -3.28 19.58
C CYS A 9 -9.82 -3.95 20.98
N GLU A 10 -9.72 -5.27 21.05
CA GLU A 10 -9.73 -6.03 22.32
C GLU A 10 -8.45 -5.84 23.14
N PHE A 11 -7.35 -5.38 22.54
CA PHE A 11 -6.08 -5.18 23.25
C PHE A 11 -6.06 -3.97 24.20
N SER A 12 -7.06 -3.08 24.17
CA SER A 12 -7.03 -1.83 24.95
C SER A 12 -8.25 -1.60 25.85
N SER A 13 -9.12 -2.58 26.02
CA SER A 13 -10.42 -2.37 26.68
C SER A 13 -10.55 -3.13 28.01
N SER A 14 -9.67 -2.84 28.96
CA SER A 14 -9.73 -3.38 30.32
C SER A 14 -9.72 -2.29 31.38
N SER A 15 -10.67 -1.34 31.33
CA SER A 15 -11.20 -0.69 32.55
C SER A 15 -12.26 0.38 32.25
N SER A 16 -13.15 0.54 33.23
CA SER A 16 -14.18 1.57 33.41
C SER A 16 -15.44 1.50 32.54
N ARG A 17 -16.41 0.69 33.04
CA ARG A 17 -17.84 0.83 32.78
C ARG A 17 -18.51 1.34 34.07
N SER A 18 -19.03 2.56 34.10
CA SER A 18 -19.93 3.10 35.15
C SER A 18 -20.66 4.34 34.58
N ARG A 19 -21.96 4.29 34.21
CA ARG A 19 -23.23 4.44 34.97
C ARG A 19 -23.55 5.89 35.45
N TYR A 20 -24.66 6.45 34.90
CA TYR A 20 -25.38 7.74 35.17
C TYR A 20 -24.69 9.02 34.63
N GLY A 21 -25.30 10.04 33.99
CA GLY A 21 -26.68 10.41 33.62
C GLY A 21 -26.88 11.94 33.80
N CYS A 22 -26.91 12.76 32.73
CA CYS A 22 -27.55 14.10 32.63
C CYS A 22 -27.25 14.75 31.26
N ILE A 23 -28.31 15.03 30.48
CA ILE A 23 -28.26 15.67 29.16
C ILE A 23 -28.39 17.19 29.34
N SER A 24 -27.27 17.90 29.28
CA SER A 24 -27.18 19.36 29.06
C SER A 24 -25.94 19.63 28.23
N GLU A 25 -25.82 20.81 27.61
CA GLU A 25 -24.84 21.21 26.57
C GLU A 25 -23.36 20.76 26.76
N GLU A 26 -22.96 20.34 27.96
CA GLU A 26 -21.77 19.51 28.24
C GLU A 26 -21.68 18.21 27.41
N GLU A 27 -22.80 17.57 27.04
CA GLU A 27 -22.81 16.38 26.18
C GLU A 27 -22.23 16.67 24.80
N SER A 28 -22.40 17.88 24.26
CA SER A 28 -21.83 18.24 22.95
C SER A 28 -20.31 18.42 23.00
N LEU A 29 -19.79 18.91 24.14
CA LEU A 29 -18.36 18.99 24.40
C LEU A 29 -17.76 17.60 24.65
N ASP A 30 -18.51 16.72 25.34
CA ASP A 30 -18.12 15.32 25.53
C ASP A 30 -18.15 14.56 24.20
N GLU A 31 -19.18 14.70 23.37
CA GLU A 31 -19.24 14.11 22.03
C GLU A 31 -18.08 14.59 21.14
N ALA A 32 -17.79 15.89 21.14
CA ALA A 32 -16.65 16.44 20.40
C ALA A 32 -15.30 15.93 20.96
N ALA A 33 -15.18 15.73 22.27
CA ALA A 33 -13.98 15.17 22.89
C ALA A 33 -13.84 13.67 22.60
N VAL A 34 -14.94 12.91 22.60
CA VAL A 34 -15.01 11.50 22.22
C VAL A 34 -14.63 11.34 20.75
N LEU A 35 -15.21 12.13 19.84
CA LEU A 35 -14.87 12.09 18.42
C LEU A 35 -13.37 12.37 18.19
N ARG A 36 -12.80 13.37 18.88
CA ARG A 36 -11.35 13.63 18.81
C ARG A 36 -10.52 12.44 19.28
N LYS A 37 -10.91 11.80 20.39
CA LYS A 37 -10.23 10.59 20.89
C LYS A 37 -10.32 9.44 19.88
N GLU A 38 -11.48 9.24 19.26
CA GLU A 38 -11.67 8.19 18.26
C GLU A 38 -10.88 8.46 16.97
N VAL A 39 -10.84 9.71 16.51
CA VAL A 39 -9.97 10.11 15.38
C VAL A 39 -8.50 9.82 15.69
N GLU A 40 -8.04 10.16 16.91
CA GLU A 40 -6.65 9.91 17.28
C GLU A 40 -6.32 8.42 17.38
N LYS A 41 -7.24 7.60 17.93
CA LYS A 41 -7.12 6.14 17.89
C LYS A 41 -7.01 5.62 16.46
N LEU A 42 -7.88 6.08 15.55
CA LEU A 42 -7.83 5.69 14.15
C LEU A 42 -6.52 6.12 13.48
N ARG A 43 -6.02 7.32 13.74
CA ARG A 43 -4.71 7.78 13.22
C ARG A 43 -3.58 6.86 13.67
N LEU A 44 -3.56 6.46 14.95
CA LEU A 44 -2.58 5.51 15.48
C LEU A 44 -2.69 4.14 14.81
N LEU A 45 -3.89 3.62 14.65
CA LEU A 45 -4.13 2.34 13.95
C LEU A 45 -3.65 2.39 12.49
N ILE A 46 -4.01 3.44 11.75
CA ILE A 46 -3.56 3.63 10.36
C ILE A 46 -2.03 3.78 10.30
N LYS A 47 -1.43 4.53 11.23
CA LYS A 47 0.03 4.70 11.32
C LYS A 47 0.73 3.35 11.52
N ARG A 48 0.22 2.53 12.43
CA ARG A 48 0.73 1.18 12.70
C ARG A 48 0.58 0.25 11.50
N MET A 49 -0.63 0.17 10.91
CA MET A 49 -0.88 -0.65 9.72
C MET A 49 0.01 -0.26 8.54
N ASN A 50 0.45 1.00 8.44
CA ASN A 50 1.35 1.45 7.39
C ASN A 50 2.85 1.22 7.68
N GLY A 51 3.20 0.55 8.78
CA GLY A 51 4.59 0.33 9.18
C GLY A 51 5.33 1.61 9.54
N LYS A 52 4.63 2.57 10.16
CA LYS A 52 5.19 3.85 10.63
C LYS A 52 5.15 4.00 12.15
N ASP A 53 4.78 2.94 12.86
CA ASP A 53 4.82 2.88 14.33
C ASP A 53 6.16 2.25 14.75
N GLU A 54 7.00 3.02 15.43
CA GLU A 54 8.31 2.56 15.91
C GLU A 54 8.25 1.91 17.29
N CYS A 55 7.09 2.00 17.97
CA CYS A 55 6.91 1.46 19.32
C CYS A 55 6.31 0.05 19.33
N ALA A 56 6.02 -0.54 18.16
CA ALA A 56 5.43 -1.87 18.07
C ALA A 56 6.46 -2.95 18.45
N SER A 57 6.04 -3.88 19.31
CA SER A 57 6.85 -5.04 19.68
C SER A 57 7.01 -6.01 18.50
N PHE A 58 8.04 -6.85 18.56
CA PHE A 58 8.29 -7.84 17.51
C PHE A 58 7.10 -8.81 17.29
N THR A 59 6.43 -9.21 18.37
CA THR A 59 5.24 -10.07 18.30
C THR A 59 4.10 -9.36 17.59
N GLU A 60 3.78 -8.11 18.00
CA GLU A 60 2.74 -7.30 17.36
C GLU A 60 3.04 -7.07 15.87
N LEU A 61 4.30 -6.82 15.50
CA LEU A 61 4.71 -6.66 14.11
C LEU A 61 4.50 -7.94 13.30
N THR A 62 4.84 -9.10 13.88
CA THR A 62 4.69 -10.40 13.21
C THR A 62 3.22 -10.74 12.98
N GLU A 63 2.37 -10.53 14.00
CA GLU A 63 0.93 -10.70 13.89
C GLU A 63 0.32 -9.77 12.84
N LEU A 64 0.74 -8.50 12.84
CA LEU A 64 0.27 -7.50 11.88
C LEU A 64 0.68 -7.85 10.43
N ILE A 65 1.90 -8.33 10.22
CA ILE A 65 2.36 -8.81 8.90
C ILE A 65 1.50 -9.99 8.44
N SER A 66 1.25 -10.95 9.33
CA SER A 66 0.40 -12.11 9.03
C SER A 66 -1.02 -11.67 8.64
N HIS A 67 -1.60 -10.76 9.42
CA HIS A 67 -2.92 -10.19 9.17
C HIS A 67 -2.99 -9.48 7.82
N LEU A 68 -2.04 -8.58 7.52
CA LEU A 68 -2.04 -7.84 6.26
C LEU A 68 -1.84 -8.74 5.04
N ARG A 69 -1.10 -9.85 5.16
CA ARG A 69 -1.02 -10.86 4.09
C ARG A 69 -2.37 -11.52 3.84
N SER A 70 -3.10 -11.86 4.90
CA SER A 70 -4.46 -12.39 4.78
C SER A 70 -5.39 -11.39 4.09
N VAL A 71 -5.36 -10.12 4.52
CA VAL A 71 -6.14 -9.04 3.90
C VAL A 71 -5.76 -8.83 2.44
N GLN A 72 -4.47 -8.91 2.09
CA GLN A 72 -4.01 -8.81 0.71
C GLN A 72 -4.67 -9.88 -0.20
N CYS A 73 -4.77 -11.12 0.28
CA CYS A 73 -5.46 -12.20 -0.44
C CYS A 73 -6.95 -11.91 -0.64
N ILE A 74 -7.61 -11.33 0.36
CA ILE A 74 -9.03 -10.92 0.28
C ILE A 74 -9.20 -9.84 -0.80
N VAL A 75 -8.34 -8.82 -0.79
CA VAL A 75 -8.40 -7.71 -1.76
C VAL A 75 -8.14 -8.20 -3.18
N LEU A 76 -7.16 -9.09 -3.38
CA LEU A 76 -6.89 -9.69 -4.70
C LEU A 76 -8.07 -10.53 -5.20
N SER A 77 -8.67 -11.34 -4.35
CA SER A 77 -9.87 -12.13 -4.68
C SER A 77 -11.03 -11.22 -5.12
N GLN A 78 -11.25 -10.13 -4.38
CA GLN A 78 -12.29 -9.16 -4.73
C GLN A 78 -11.97 -8.43 -6.04
N GLN A 79 -10.71 -8.12 -6.31
CA GLN A 79 -10.28 -7.49 -7.55
C GLN A 79 -10.53 -8.41 -8.76
N GLU A 80 -10.25 -9.70 -8.63
CA GLU A 80 -10.51 -10.66 -9.69
C GLU A 80 -12.01 -10.80 -9.97
N LYS A 81 -12.83 -10.87 -8.92
CA LYS A 81 -14.29 -10.88 -9.05
C LYS A 81 -14.80 -9.67 -9.85
N VAL A 82 -14.33 -8.46 -9.52
CA VAL A 82 -14.74 -7.23 -10.22
C VAL A 82 -14.31 -7.23 -11.69
N LYS A 83 -13.11 -7.75 -12.00
CA LYS A 83 -12.65 -7.87 -13.41
C LYS A 83 -13.53 -8.81 -14.21
N ILE A 84 -13.91 -9.95 -13.65
CA ILE A 84 -14.78 -10.92 -14.33
C ILE A 84 -16.15 -10.29 -14.61
N GLU A 85 -16.75 -9.64 -13.61
CA GLU A 85 -18.04 -8.94 -13.76
C GLU A 85 -17.98 -7.83 -14.84
N GLU A 86 -16.86 -7.11 -14.94
CA GLU A 86 -16.63 -6.10 -15.98
C GLU A 86 -16.52 -6.70 -17.37
N VAL A 87 -15.79 -7.80 -17.53
CA VAL A 87 -15.67 -8.53 -18.81
C VAL A 87 -17.02 -9.09 -19.26
N GLU A 88 -17.79 -9.68 -18.34
CA GLU A 88 -19.12 -10.21 -18.65
C GLU A 88 -20.10 -9.12 -19.09
N ARG A 89 -20.06 -7.96 -18.43
CA ARG A 89 -20.88 -6.78 -18.79
C ARG A 89 -20.57 -6.30 -20.21
N LEU A 90 -19.29 -6.08 -20.51
CA LEU A 90 -18.84 -5.67 -21.86
C LEU A 90 -19.23 -6.69 -22.94
N ARG A 91 -19.15 -7.99 -22.61
CA ARG A 91 -19.57 -9.05 -23.53
C ARG A 91 -21.09 -9.01 -23.81
N ASN A 92 -21.90 -8.70 -22.80
CA ASN A 92 -23.35 -8.60 -22.97
C ASN A 92 -23.72 -7.33 -23.77
N GLU A 93 -23.10 -6.19 -23.48
CA GLU A 93 -23.26 -4.94 -24.23
C GLU A 93 -22.91 -5.13 -25.73
N ASN A 94 -21.81 -5.83 -26.04
CA ASN A 94 -21.43 -6.12 -27.42
C ASN A 94 -22.46 -7.00 -28.15
N LYS A 95 -23.04 -8.01 -27.47
CA LYS A 95 -24.09 -8.86 -28.07
C LYS A 95 -25.37 -8.07 -28.34
N GLU A 96 -25.75 -7.17 -27.44
CA GLU A 96 -26.91 -6.30 -27.63
C GLU A 96 -26.70 -5.34 -28.81
N ALA A 97 -25.52 -4.72 -28.90
CA ALA A 97 -25.15 -3.87 -30.03
C ALA A 97 -25.16 -4.62 -31.38
N GLU A 98 -24.67 -5.87 -31.42
CA GLU A 98 -24.73 -6.72 -32.61
C GLU A 98 -26.18 -7.11 -32.99
N ALA A 99 -27.02 -7.43 -32.01
CA ALA A 99 -28.43 -7.75 -32.23
C ALA A 99 -29.22 -6.54 -32.77
N GLU A 100 -28.93 -5.33 -32.26
CA GLU A 100 -29.53 -4.08 -32.74
C GLU A 100 -29.04 -3.71 -34.14
N ALA A 101 -27.74 -3.83 -34.41
CA ALA A 101 -27.18 -3.63 -35.75
C ALA A 101 -27.76 -4.64 -36.78
N GLY A 102 -27.97 -5.89 -36.37
CA GLY A 102 -28.62 -6.92 -37.18
C GLY A 102 -30.10 -6.62 -37.47
N ARG A 103 -30.80 -5.97 -36.53
CA ARG A 103 -32.19 -5.52 -36.70
C ARG A 103 -32.28 -4.29 -37.62
N ALA A 104 -31.37 -3.33 -37.47
CA ALA A 104 -31.30 -2.14 -38.33
C ALA A 104 -31.01 -2.48 -39.80
N ARG A 105 -30.22 -3.53 -40.07
CA ARG A 105 -29.94 -4.01 -41.45
C ARG A 105 -31.12 -4.69 -42.14
N ARG A 106 -32.18 -5.06 -41.41
CA ARG A 106 -33.34 -5.80 -41.92
C ARG A 106 -34.62 -4.94 -42.01
N GLY A 107 -34.57 -3.70 -41.51
CA GLY A 107 -35.63 -2.71 -41.67
C GLY A 107 -35.43 -1.87 -42.92
N VAL A 108 -36.50 -1.63 -43.68
CA VAL A 108 -36.52 -0.61 -44.74
C VAL A 108 -36.20 0.74 -44.10
N LEU A 109 -35.09 1.35 -44.52
CA LEU A 109 -34.70 2.70 -44.11
C LEU A 109 -35.70 3.70 -44.70
N VAL A 110 -36.68 4.11 -43.90
CA VAL A 110 -37.46 5.31 -44.18
C VAL A 110 -36.62 6.51 -43.72
N PRO A 111 -36.26 7.46 -44.61
CA PRO A 111 -35.50 8.64 -44.21
C PRO A 111 -36.38 9.55 -43.34
N CYS A 112 -36.15 9.55 -42.03
CA CYS A 112 -36.71 10.56 -41.15
C CYS A 112 -35.70 11.70 -40.99
N ASN A 113 -36.01 12.83 -41.63
CA ASN A 113 -35.30 14.09 -41.46
C ASN A 113 -35.29 14.47 -39.96
N SER A 114 -34.16 14.23 -39.29
CA SER A 114 -33.98 14.57 -37.89
C SER A 114 -32.87 15.61 -37.79
N THR A 115 -33.29 16.80 -37.41
CA THR A 115 -32.48 18.00 -37.19
C THR A 115 -31.29 17.68 -36.27
N ILE A 116 -30.11 18.14 -36.70
CA ILE A 116 -28.85 18.08 -35.96
C ILE A 116 -29.01 18.89 -34.66
N GLY A 117 -29.35 18.20 -33.58
CA GLY A 117 -29.20 18.69 -32.22
C GLY A 117 -27.81 18.33 -31.72
N SER A 118 -26.85 19.25 -31.87
CA SER A 118 -25.53 19.16 -31.26
C SER A 118 -25.68 19.08 -29.75
N SER A 119 -25.65 17.86 -29.21
CA SER A 119 -25.47 17.65 -27.78
C SER A 119 -24.01 18.00 -27.47
N LYS A 120 -23.81 19.19 -26.89
CA LYS A 120 -22.55 19.57 -26.26
C LYS A 120 -22.33 18.62 -25.09
N GLU A 121 -21.61 17.56 -25.36
CA GLU A 121 -20.90 16.75 -24.39
C GLU A 121 -20.04 17.72 -23.57
N SER A 122 -20.52 18.05 -22.37
CA SER A 122 -19.76 18.83 -21.41
C SER A 122 -18.64 17.91 -20.93
N GLN A 123 -17.54 17.90 -21.70
CA GLN A 123 -16.27 17.36 -21.26
C GLN A 123 -15.92 18.10 -19.97
N GLU A 124 -16.15 17.43 -18.85
CA GLU A 124 -15.61 17.78 -17.57
C GLU A 124 -14.09 17.73 -17.74
N LYS A 125 -13.50 18.89 -18.05
CA LYS A 125 -12.07 19.07 -18.21
C LYS A 125 -11.41 18.52 -16.95
N GLN A 126 -10.85 17.31 -17.05
CA GLN A 126 -9.89 16.82 -16.08
C GLN A 126 -8.81 17.90 -16.01
N SER A 127 -8.84 18.66 -14.92
CA SER A 127 -7.88 19.72 -14.65
C SER A 127 -6.50 19.09 -14.62
N HIS A 128 -5.79 19.14 -15.76
CA HIS A 128 -4.35 18.86 -15.90
C HIS A 128 -3.53 19.93 -15.17
N GLY A 129 -3.83 20.16 -13.90
CA GLY A 129 -2.99 20.95 -13.01
C GLY A 129 -1.69 20.21 -12.77
N SER A 130 -0.59 20.94 -12.67
CA SER A 130 0.72 20.34 -12.37
C SER A 130 0.62 19.44 -11.11
N PRO A 131 1.39 18.33 -11.05
CA PRO A 131 1.36 17.42 -9.90
C PRO A 131 1.53 18.13 -8.55
N LEU A 132 2.34 19.19 -8.52
CA LEU A 132 2.54 20.04 -7.34
C LEU A 132 1.28 20.81 -6.94
N LEU A 133 0.55 21.40 -7.91
CA LEU A 133 -0.72 22.07 -7.62
C LEU A 133 -1.78 21.09 -7.12
N ARG A 134 -1.81 19.86 -7.65
CA ARG A 134 -2.68 18.80 -7.14
C ARG A 134 -2.31 18.41 -5.71
N MET A 135 -1.03 18.29 -5.41
CA MET A 135 -0.54 17.94 -4.07
C MET A 135 -0.85 19.05 -3.06
N LYS A 136 -0.63 20.32 -3.42
CA LYS A 136 -0.99 21.49 -2.60
C LYS A 136 -2.49 21.53 -2.29
N ARG A 137 -3.34 21.39 -3.31
CA ARG A 137 -4.80 21.38 -3.12
C ARG A 137 -5.26 20.24 -2.21
N ASN A 138 -4.66 19.05 -2.34
CA ASN A 138 -4.98 17.92 -1.47
C ASN A 138 -4.54 18.15 -0.02
N PHE A 139 -3.39 18.82 0.17
CA PHE A 139 -2.91 19.20 1.49
C PHE A 139 -3.85 20.21 2.16
N GLU A 140 -4.21 21.29 1.47
CA GLU A 140 -5.14 22.30 1.96
C GLU A 140 -6.51 21.70 2.29
N ARG A 141 -7.03 20.81 1.43
CA ARG A 141 -8.29 20.12 1.68
C ARG A 141 -8.27 19.29 2.97
N ARG A 142 -7.16 18.57 3.23
CA ARG A 142 -7.02 17.78 4.46
C ARG A 142 -6.89 18.67 5.70
N ASN A 143 -6.23 19.82 5.57
CA ASN A 143 -6.11 20.76 6.69
C ASN A 143 -7.43 21.47 7.02
N ALA A 144 -8.31 21.65 6.04
CA ALA A 144 -9.65 22.19 6.23
C ALA A 144 -10.70 21.12 6.58
N GLU A 145 -10.30 19.86 6.75
CA GLU A 145 -11.21 18.75 7.06
C GLU A 145 -11.76 18.88 8.48
N SER A 146 -13.08 18.69 8.66
CA SER A 146 -13.69 18.61 9.99
C SER A 146 -13.34 17.28 10.66
N PHE A 147 -13.35 17.23 12.00
CA PHE A 147 -13.11 15.97 12.74
C PHE A 147 -14.08 14.86 12.33
N GLN A 148 -15.33 15.18 12.01
CA GLN A 148 -16.30 14.19 11.57
C GLN A 148 -15.93 13.61 10.19
N SER A 149 -15.60 14.46 9.22
CA SER A 149 -15.16 14.00 7.90
C SER A 149 -13.88 13.17 7.99
N GLU A 150 -12.93 13.60 8.82
CA GLU A 150 -11.71 12.84 9.05
C GLU A 150 -11.99 11.48 9.69
N PHE A 151 -12.88 11.43 10.69
CA PHE A 151 -13.31 10.19 11.32
C PHE A 151 -13.87 9.22 10.28
N ASP A 152 -14.85 9.65 9.47
CA ASP A 152 -15.49 8.80 8.47
C ASP A 152 -14.47 8.28 7.43
N ARG A 153 -13.55 9.14 7.01
CA ARG A 153 -12.47 8.80 6.07
C ARG A 153 -11.50 7.77 6.67
N LEU A 154 -11.04 7.99 7.89
CA LEU A 154 -10.09 7.10 8.56
C LEU A 154 -10.75 5.77 8.94
N TRP A 155 -12.01 5.80 9.37
CA TRP A 155 -12.78 4.61 9.69
C TRP A 155 -12.95 3.73 8.45
N LEU A 156 -13.37 4.31 7.31
CA LEU A 156 -13.50 3.56 6.07
C LEU A 156 -12.16 2.98 5.60
N LEU A 157 -11.08 3.76 5.72
CA LEU A 157 -9.73 3.27 5.42
C LEU A 157 -9.35 2.10 6.33
N ASN A 158 -9.64 2.19 7.62
CA ASN A 158 -9.39 1.13 8.58
C ASN A 158 -10.18 -0.14 8.23
N GLU A 159 -11.46 -0.02 7.90
CA GLU A 159 -12.28 -1.15 7.46
C GLU A 159 -11.67 -1.84 6.22
N ARG A 160 -11.24 -1.06 5.23
CA ARG A 160 -10.62 -1.57 4.00
C ARG A 160 -9.26 -2.22 4.25
N MET A 161 -8.42 -1.63 5.10
CA MET A 161 -7.14 -2.21 5.53
C MET A 161 -7.31 -3.48 6.38
N ASN A 162 -8.54 -3.77 6.82
CA ASN A 162 -8.93 -5.01 7.48
C ASN A 162 -9.73 -5.97 6.58
N GLY A 163 -9.76 -5.73 5.26
CA GLY A 163 -10.44 -6.59 4.29
C GLY A 163 -11.97 -6.49 4.30
N ARG A 164 -12.52 -5.46 4.97
CA ARG A 164 -13.96 -5.18 5.02
C ARG A 164 -14.30 -4.00 4.10
N LYS A 165 -15.60 -3.76 3.88
CA LYS A 165 -16.10 -2.63 3.07
C LYS A 165 -15.45 -2.51 1.67
N LEU A 166 -15.19 -3.66 1.05
CA LEU A 166 -14.64 -3.75 -0.31
C LEU A 166 -15.72 -3.76 -1.40
N GLN A 167 -16.97 -4.05 -1.03
CA GLN A 167 -18.08 -4.08 -1.96
C GLN A 167 -18.33 -2.68 -2.54
N GLY A 168 -18.56 -2.61 -3.86
CA GLY A 168 -18.76 -1.36 -4.58
C GLY A 168 -17.48 -0.57 -4.90
N MET A 169 -16.31 -1.06 -4.48
CA MET A 169 -15.03 -0.49 -4.94
C MET A 169 -14.79 -0.83 -6.42
N THR A 170 -14.27 0.14 -7.16
CA THR A 170 -13.87 -0.09 -8.56
C THR A 170 -12.58 -0.92 -8.64
N SER A 171 -12.29 -1.48 -9.82
CA SER A 171 -11.02 -2.18 -10.06
C SER A 171 -9.80 -1.30 -9.75
N ILE A 172 -9.89 0.01 -10.03
CA ILE A 172 -8.85 1.01 -9.73
C ILE A 172 -8.70 1.21 -8.22
N ASP A 173 -9.81 1.34 -7.49
CA ASP A 173 -9.77 1.53 -6.03
C ASP A 173 -9.16 0.30 -5.32
N LEU A 174 -9.50 -0.91 -5.79
CA LEU A 174 -8.94 -2.15 -5.26
C LEU A 174 -7.45 -2.28 -5.59
N ALA A 175 -7.02 -1.88 -6.79
CA ALA A 175 -5.60 -1.81 -7.14
C ALA A 175 -4.83 -0.85 -6.23
N TYR A 176 -5.39 0.33 -5.96
CA TYR A 176 -4.78 1.30 -5.04
C TYR A 176 -4.68 0.77 -3.61
N LEU A 177 -5.74 0.12 -3.11
CA LEU A 177 -5.73 -0.53 -1.80
C LEU A 177 -4.68 -1.65 -1.72
N HIS A 178 -4.59 -2.49 -2.75
CA HIS A 178 -3.58 -3.54 -2.84
C HIS A 178 -2.15 -2.97 -2.81
N SER A 179 -1.89 -1.88 -3.55
CA SER A 179 -0.60 -1.18 -3.50
C SER A 179 -0.29 -0.65 -2.11
N ASN A 180 -1.26 -0.05 -1.41
CA ASN A 180 -1.05 0.44 -0.04
C ASN A 180 -0.70 -0.70 0.92
N ILE A 181 -1.41 -1.82 0.86
CA ILE A 181 -1.13 -3.01 1.69
C ILE A 181 0.27 -3.57 1.37
N SER A 182 0.64 -3.60 0.09
CA SER A 182 1.97 -4.06 -0.33
C SER A 182 3.08 -3.17 0.23
N CYS A 183 2.93 -1.84 0.13
CA CYS A 183 3.88 -0.89 0.71
C CYS A 183 3.97 -1.01 2.23
N ALA A 184 2.83 -1.17 2.90
CA ALA A 184 2.77 -1.39 4.34
C ALA A 184 3.52 -2.66 4.77
N LEU A 185 3.31 -3.78 4.08
CA LEU A 185 4.02 -5.03 4.33
C LEU A 185 5.54 -4.86 4.19
N VAL A 186 6.00 -4.16 3.15
CA VAL A 186 7.43 -3.86 2.96
C VAL A 186 7.97 -3.04 4.12
N ALA A 187 7.26 -2.00 4.56
CA ALA A 187 7.67 -1.17 5.68
C ALA A 187 7.78 -1.98 6.98
N LEU A 188 6.77 -2.80 7.29
CA LEU A 188 6.75 -3.66 8.48
C LEU A 188 7.88 -4.70 8.47
N MET A 189 8.13 -5.35 7.32
CA MET A 189 9.26 -6.27 7.17
C MET A 189 10.61 -5.54 7.36
N GLY A 190 10.71 -4.29 6.89
CA GLY A 190 11.86 -3.43 7.15
C GLY A 190 12.12 -3.21 8.64
N GLN A 191 11.08 -2.91 9.42
CA GLN A 191 11.18 -2.75 10.87
C GLN A 191 11.66 -4.04 11.56
N THR A 192 11.16 -5.21 11.13
CA THR A 192 11.57 -6.50 11.71
C THR A 192 13.01 -6.90 11.37
N SER A 193 13.57 -6.39 10.26
CA SER A 193 14.90 -6.77 9.77
C SER A 193 15.98 -5.73 10.04
N GLY A 194 15.62 -4.46 10.30
CA GLY A 194 16.53 -3.35 10.57
C GLY A 194 17.57 -3.64 11.66
N PRO A 195 17.17 -4.01 12.89
CA PRO A 195 18.12 -4.28 13.97
C PRO A 195 19.11 -5.40 13.66
N ARG A 196 18.68 -6.41 12.89
CA ARG A 196 19.52 -7.53 12.48
C ARG A 196 20.51 -7.13 11.38
N MET A 197 20.09 -6.30 10.42
CA MET A 197 20.97 -5.79 9.36
C MET A 197 22.01 -4.80 9.91
N GLU A 198 21.62 -3.95 10.87
CA GLU A 198 22.55 -3.05 11.55
C GLU A 198 23.62 -3.80 12.34
N GLN A 199 23.24 -4.87 13.06
CA GLN A 199 24.20 -5.75 13.74
C GLN A 199 25.17 -6.43 12.75
N MET A 200 24.68 -6.92 11.61
CA MET A 200 25.56 -7.50 10.58
C MET A 200 26.49 -6.45 9.95
N ALA A 201 26.01 -5.22 9.72
CA ALA A 201 26.81 -4.12 9.19
C ALA A 201 27.93 -3.69 10.16
N MET A 202 27.64 -3.63 11.47
CA MET A 202 28.65 -3.35 12.50
C MET A 202 29.71 -4.46 12.57
N GLN A 203 29.32 -5.75 12.50
CA GLN A 203 30.28 -6.86 12.46
C GLN A 203 31.22 -6.83 11.25
N HIS A 204 30.75 -6.32 10.10
CA HIS A 204 31.60 -6.15 8.92
C HIS A 204 32.53 -4.93 8.98
N GLN A 205 32.21 -3.90 9.78
CA GLN A 205 33.13 -2.79 10.09
C GLN A 205 34.18 -3.16 11.15
N GLU A 206 33.88 -4.12 12.03
CA GLU A 206 34.79 -4.61 13.08
C GLU A 206 35.79 -5.67 12.60
N VAL A 207 36.01 -5.87 11.29
CA VAL A 207 37.16 -6.66 10.83
C VAL A 207 38.43 -5.83 11.05
N PRO A 208 39.31 -6.20 12.01
CA PRO A 208 40.42 -5.35 12.35
C PRO A 208 41.46 -5.37 11.23
N ILE A 209 41.94 -4.17 10.89
CA ILE A 209 43.09 -3.86 10.01
C ILE A 209 44.39 -4.56 10.47
N SER A 210 44.36 -5.37 11.53
CA SER A 210 45.52 -6.07 12.10
C SER A 210 46.09 -7.20 11.24
N ARG A 211 45.38 -7.70 10.22
CA ARG A 211 45.95 -8.74 9.33
C ARG A 211 46.85 -8.24 8.20
N LEU A 212 46.98 -6.92 7.99
CA LEU A 212 47.86 -6.37 6.95
C LEU A 212 49.23 -5.90 7.49
N ALA A 213 49.41 -5.80 8.81
CA ALA A 213 50.60 -5.21 9.42
C ALA A 213 51.69 -6.23 9.82
N GLU A 214 51.43 -7.54 9.81
CA GLU A 214 52.39 -8.55 10.30
C GLU A 214 53.34 -9.16 9.24
N ARG A 215 53.33 -8.69 7.99
CA ARG A 215 54.27 -9.22 6.96
C ARG A 215 55.50 -8.34 6.71
N LYS A 216 55.90 -7.51 7.67
CA LYS A 216 57.16 -6.73 7.61
C LYS A 216 57.87 -6.72 8.97
N ARG A 217 58.65 -7.77 9.25
CA ARG A 217 59.99 -7.71 9.89
C ARG A 217 60.55 -9.12 10.14
N CYS A 218 61.78 -9.32 9.62
CA CYS A 218 62.74 -10.44 9.71
C CYS A 218 63.06 -10.94 8.29
N SER A 219 64.26 -10.87 7.71
CA SER A 219 65.58 -10.32 8.07
C SER A 219 66.40 -10.25 6.76
N SER A 220 67.39 -9.37 6.70
CA SER A 220 68.18 -9.03 5.51
C SER A 220 69.34 -10.01 5.16
N THR A 221 69.22 -10.71 4.01
CA THR A 221 70.21 -10.96 2.91
C THR A 221 71.57 -11.69 3.17
N PRO A 222 72.39 -12.15 2.16
CA PRO A 222 72.26 -12.07 0.69
C PRO A 222 72.70 -13.34 -0.14
N LEU A 223 72.49 -13.25 -1.47
CA LEU A 223 73.08 -14.02 -2.60
C LEU A 223 72.66 -15.49 -2.81
N GLN A 224 71.94 -15.76 -3.91
CA GLN A 224 72.57 -16.25 -5.15
C GLN A 224 71.61 -16.12 -6.34
N PHE A 225 72.05 -15.39 -7.36
CA PHE A 225 71.47 -15.34 -8.69
C PHE A 225 71.50 -16.74 -9.34
N ARG A 226 70.35 -17.22 -9.83
CA ARG A 226 70.31 -18.03 -11.06
C ARG A 226 69.06 -17.70 -11.86
N LEU A 227 69.22 -16.71 -12.73
CA LEU A 227 68.49 -16.63 -13.99
C LEU A 227 68.82 -17.90 -14.81
N LEU A 228 67.80 -18.71 -15.12
CA LEU A 228 67.84 -19.59 -16.28
C LEU A 228 66.59 -19.33 -17.12
N LEU A 229 66.79 -18.44 -18.10
CA LEU A 229 66.13 -18.50 -19.39
C LEU A 229 66.46 -19.84 -20.06
N VAL A 230 65.45 -20.68 -20.31
CA VAL A 230 65.45 -21.55 -21.49
C VAL A 230 64.06 -21.56 -22.10
N SER A 231 63.93 -20.76 -23.15
CA SER A 231 62.89 -20.87 -24.16
C SER A 231 62.98 -22.21 -24.89
N ARG A 232 61.84 -22.83 -25.23
CA ARG A 232 61.38 -23.12 -26.61
C ARG A 232 60.39 -24.30 -26.71
N LYS A 233 59.28 -23.96 -27.38
CA LYS A 233 58.62 -24.67 -28.49
C LYS A 233 57.61 -25.80 -28.24
N LEU A 234 56.36 -25.45 -28.57
CA LEU A 234 55.50 -26.03 -29.63
C LEU A 234 55.02 -27.50 -29.51
N ARG A 235 53.71 -27.66 -29.37
CA ARG A 235 52.73 -28.19 -30.38
C ARG A 235 51.37 -28.37 -29.67
N ARG A 236 50.30 -27.62 -29.99
CA ARG A 236 49.29 -27.83 -31.06
C ARG A 236 48.82 -29.29 -31.22
N PHE A 237 47.56 -29.56 -30.85
CA PHE A 237 46.41 -30.09 -31.65
C PHE A 237 45.41 -30.78 -30.70
N HIS A 238 44.20 -30.23 -30.53
CA HIS A 238 42.90 -30.70 -31.07
C HIS A 238 42.57 -32.18 -30.76
N TYR A 239 41.52 -32.44 -29.97
CA TYR A 239 40.12 -32.46 -30.43
C TYR A 239 39.19 -32.07 -29.28
#